data_AF-A0AAD9D8M7-F1
#
_entry.id   AF-A0AAD9D8M7-F1
#
_cell.length_a   1.000
_cell.length_b   1.000
_cell.length_c   1.000
_cell.angle_alpha   90.00
_cell.angle_beta   90.00
_cell.angle_gamma   90.00
#
_symmetry.space_group_name_H-M   'P 1'
#
loop_
_entity.id
_entity.type
_entity.pdbx_description
1 polymer ?
#
loop_
_entity_poly.entity_id
_entity_poly.type
_entity_poly.pdbx_seq_one_letter_code
_entity_poly.pdbx_strand_id
1 'polypeptide(L)'
;MPMFENTKIVANAASPSPSALPRRRRKQVVSLLLPPITAGQSLNDSSSGFLLCTAGRLRYAAIASVALALLLLARSGTKNGKSHDDMMETLTGSSRPFQYIGDLDPSEPQPWPEEEEDWHALHETLVKRVEESDASSSNQVKDHLPQLVFYGDSITEGWNGTSFGNLPGQHRMWTTGEDESIRDVFANAFGDKSDWGERALKPPLVLGISGSRTYDFIWRVVNGEFPVSSLLDKAGEIDNNSDDDVFPIEQLERIYILLMGTNNLGGGMLPEPTLKGMDAAGRTILQLHEKHFPNTPAAMLFSELLPRKDDFRAVKMCPPRCKNVETLEPFQSFMPAIKKVNRALPNLLDGWREDFKNSRIILLSANNVTSEVGASKQNGNTMHSYTPVINCGHEMFAFDDIDELDVYMPDRLHPNAKGYKLWSHCLKKGLDVIMSR
;
A
#
# COMPACT_ATOMS: atom_id res chain seq x y z
N MET A 1 44.86 -41.87 21.89
CA MET A 1 44.44 -42.48 23.18
C MET A 1 44.55 -41.40 24.25
N PRO A 2 43.60 -41.27 25.20
CA PRO A 2 42.43 -42.11 25.51
C PRO A 2 41.14 -41.54 24.86
N MET A 3 40.17 -42.31 24.36
CA MET A 3 39.25 -43.31 24.97
C MET A 3 38.23 -42.71 25.96
N PHE A 4 37.04 -42.36 25.45
CA PHE A 4 35.72 -42.40 26.12
C PHE A 4 34.69 -42.61 25.00
N GLU A 5 34.20 -43.85 24.84
CA GLU A 5 32.95 -44.40 25.39
C GLU A 5 31.72 -44.11 24.52
N ASN A 6 31.34 -45.16 23.79
CA ASN A 6 30.13 -45.30 23.00
C ASN A 6 28.94 -45.57 23.92
N THR A 7 27.89 -44.74 23.83
CA THR A 7 26.58 -45.06 24.38
C THR A 7 25.57 -45.20 23.24
N LYS A 8 25.24 -46.45 22.92
CA LYS A 8 24.10 -46.83 22.09
C LYS A 8 22.81 -46.51 22.84
N ILE A 9 21.91 -45.74 22.22
CA ILE A 9 20.49 -45.73 22.58
C ILE A 9 19.71 -46.27 21.38
N VAL A 10 19.11 -47.44 21.60
CA VAL A 10 18.09 -48.04 20.74
C VAL A 10 16.75 -47.64 21.35
N ALA A 11 15.92 -46.93 20.59
CA ALA A 11 14.51 -46.75 20.92
C ALA A 11 13.68 -46.92 19.63
N ASN A 12 13.08 -48.10 19.51
CA ASN A 12 11.97 -48.37 18.61
C ASN A 12 10.74 -47.65 19.15
N ALA A 13 10.17 -46.72 18.39
CA ALA A 13 8.83 -46.19 18.63
C ALA A 13 7.96 -46.47 17.40
N ALA A 14 6.95 -47.30 17.62
CA ALA A 14 5.97 -47.75 16.65
C ALA A 14 5.06 -46.59 16.19
N SER A 15 4.75 -46.58 14.91
CA SER A 15 3.82 -45.69 14.25
C SER A 15 2.37 -45.96 14.68
N PRO A 16 1.57 -44.96 15.08
CA PRO A 16 0.13 -45.12 15.16
C PRO A 16 -0.53 -44.86 13.79
N SER A 17 -1.38 -45.80 13.40
CA SER A 17 -2.24 -45.73 12.19
C SER A 17 -3.32 -44.63 12.32
N PRO A 18 -3.83 -44.09 11.20
CA PRO A 18 -4.74 -42.94 11.22
C PRO A 18 -6.18 -43.35 11.55
N SER A 19 -6.72 -42.76 12.63
CA SER A 19 -8.11 -42.91 13.05
C SER A 19 -9.03 -41.93 12.31
N ALA A 20 -9.96 -42.49 11.53
CA ALA A 20 -11.34 -42.07 11.29
C ALA A 20 -11.68 -40.56 11.16
N LEU A 21 -12.01 -40.15 9.93
CA LEU A 21 -12.72 -38.92 9.57
C LEU A 21 -14.13 -38.84 10.23
N PRO A 22 -14.53 -37.68 10.79
CA PRO A 22 -15.91 -37.49 11.23
C PRO A 22 -16.85 -37.17 10.05
N ARG A 23 -17.99 -37.88 10.04
CA ARG A 23 -19.12 -37.74 9.13
C ARG A 23 -19.64 -36.30 9.02
N ARG A 24 -19.67 -35.78 7.79
CA ARG A 24 -20.45 -34.60 7.37
C ARG A 24 -21.93 -34.76 7.76
N ARG A 25 -22.44 -33.92 8.66
CA ARG A 25 -23.88 -33.71 8.85
C ARG A 25 -24.41 -32.83 7.71
N ARG A 26 -25.31 -33.37 6.89
CA ARG A 26 -26.14 -32.61 5.94
C ARG A 26 -27.02 -31.64 6.74
N LYS A 27 -26.87 -30.33 6.51
CA LYS A 27 -27.87 -29.33 6.92
C LYS A 27 -29.03 -29.39 5.93
N GLN A 28 -30.23 -29.65 6.45
CA GLN A 28 -31.49 -29.51 5.72
C GLN A 28 -31.72 -28.02 5.43
N VAL A 29 -32.05 -27.70 4.18
CA VAL A 29 -32.54 -26.40 3.75
C VAL A 29 -34.02 -26.34 4.10
N VAL A 30 -34.38 -25.48 5.05
CA VAL A 30 -35.78 -25.12 5.32
C VAL A 30 -36.13 -23.97 4.38
N SER A 31 -36.98 -24.27 3.40
CA SER A 31 -37.57 -23.28 2.49
C SER A 31 -38.76 -22.61 3.20
N LEU A 32 -38.61 -21.33 3.55
CA LEU A 32 -39.70 -20.49 4.03
C LEU A 32 -40.38 -19.83 2.83
N LEU A 33 -41.54 -20.37 2.46
CA LEU A 33 -42.47 -19.79 1.50
C LEU A 33 -43.14 -18.56 2.13
N LEU A 34 -42.96 -17.40 1.50
CA LEU A 34 -43.76 -16.20 1.75
C LEU A 34 -45.04 -16.24 0.91
N PRO A 35 -46.21 -15.80 1.44
CA PRO A 35 -47.45 -15.72 0.68
C PRO A 35 -47.50 -14.46 -0.21
N PRO A 36 -48.32 -14.47 -1.28
CA PRO A 36 -48.38 -13.40 -2.27
C PRO A 36 -49.19 -12.19 -1.76
N ILE A 37 -48.71 -11.00 -2.12
CA ILE A 37 -49.40 -9.73 -1.90
C ILE A 37 -50.45 -9.57 -3.00
N THR A 38 -51.73 -9.50 -2.60
CA THR A 38 -52.85 -9.12 -3.46
C THR A 38 -52.94 -7.60 -3.60
N ALA A 39 -53.04 -7.15 -4.85
CA ALA A 39 -53.35 -5.78 -5.23
C ALA A 39 -54.86 -5.50 -5.12
N GLY A 40 -55.19 -4.26 -4.76
CA GLY A 40 -56.47 -3.63 -5.08
C GLY A 40 -57.25 -3.16 -3.86
N GLN A 41 -57.34 -1.84 -3.68
CA GLN A 41 -58.62 -1.13 -3.61
C GLN A 41 -58.42 0.39 -3.68
N SER A 42 -59.11 0.96 -4.66
CA SER A 42 -59.52 2.37 -4.78
C SER A 42 -60.56 2.69 -3.70
N LEU A 43 -60.57 3.91 -3.18
CA LEU A 43 -61.79 4.61 -2.77
C LEU A 43 -61.60 6.14 -2.79
N ASN A 44 -62.62 6.79 -3.32
CA ASN A 44 -62.80 8.23 -3.53
C ASN A 44 -63.09 9.02 -2.24
N ASP A 45 -62.93 10.33 -2.38
CA ASP A 45 -63.70 11.45 -1.81
C ASP A 45 -63.87 11.58 -0.29
N SER A 46 -63.38 12.69 0.25
CA SER A 46 -64.28 13.69 0.84
C SER A 46 -63.66 15.08 0.92
N SER A 47 -64.43 16.04 0.41
CA SER A 47 -64.28 17.48 0.48
C SER A 47 -64.47 18.07 1.89
N SER A 48 -63.99 19.32 2.02
CA SER A 48 -64.47 20.44 2.86
C SER A 48 -63.65 20.81 4.10
N GLY A 49 -63.32 22.11 4.18
CA GLY A 49 -62.71 22.71 5.37
C GLY A 49 -61.91 24.00 5.12
N PHE A 50 -62.58 25.06 4.67
CA PHE A 50 -62.06 26.44 4.65
C PHE A 50 -61.75 26.90 6.09
N LEU A 51 -60.54 27.41 6.35
CA LEU A 51 -60.31 28.39 7.43
C LEU A 51 -59.09 29.27 7.10
N LEU A 52 -59.38 30.56 6.93
CA LEU A 52 -58.44 31.66 6.76
C LEU A 52 -57.51 31.77 7.99
N CYS A 53 -56.20 31.84 7.76
CA CYS A 53 -55.26 32.49 8.69
C CYS A 53 -54.37 33.48 7.92
N THR A 54 -54.79 34.74 7.92
CA THR A 54 -53.99 35.90 7.52
C THR A 54 -52.99 36.24 8.63
N ALA A 55 -51.80 35.64 8.60
CA ALA A 55 -50.67 36.04 9.44
C ALA A 55 -49.32 35.76 8.76
N GLY A 56 -49.16 36.21 7.51
CA GLY A 56 -47.98 35.90 6.69
C GLY A 56 -47.26 37.09 6.07
N ARG A 57 -47.63 38.34 6.38
CA ARG A 57 -47.09 39.53 5.67
C ARG A 57 -46.08 40.40 6.44
N LEU A 58 -45.75 40.06 7.69
CA LEU A 58 -44.75 40.81 8.47
C LEU A 58 -43.36 40.14 8.57
N ARG A 59 -43.20 38.88 8.13
CA ARG A 59 -41.89 38.21 8.13
C ARG A 59 -41.07 38.40 6.85
N TYR A 60 -41.70 38.72 5.73
CA TYR A 60 -40.99 38.93 4.46
C TYR A 60 -40.32 40.31 4.34
N ALA A 61 -40.84 41.34 5.03
CA ALA A 61 -40.21 42.66 5.03
C ALA A 61 -38.89 42.69 5.82
N ALA A 62 -38.78 41.95 6.93
CA ALA A 62 -37.56 41.87 7.72
C ALA A 62 -36.44 41.09 6.99
N ILE A 63 -36.79 39.99 6.30
CA ILE A 63 -35.82 39.20 5.53
C ILE A 63 -35.33 39.98 4.30
N ALA A 64 -36.21 40.71 3.60
CA ALA A 64 -35.81 41.55 2.47
C ALA A 64 -34.92 42.73 2.90
N SER A 65 -35.14 43.30 4.09
CA SER A 65 -34.33 44.40 4.63
C SER A 65 -32.91 43.94 5.01
N VAL A 66 -32.79 42.74 5.61
CA VAL A 66 -31.49 42.15 5.96
C VAL A 66 -30.73 41.71 4.70
N ALA A 67 -31.41 41.14 3.71
CA ALA A 67 -30.80 40.79 2.43
C ALA A 67 -30.31 42.02 1.66
N LEU A 68 -31.07 43.12 1.66
CA LEU A 68 -30.65 44.36 1.01
C LEU A 68 -29.51 45.06 1.77
N ALA A 69 -29.51 45.02 3.11
CA ALA A 69 -28.40 45.53 3.93
C ALA A 69 -27.11 44.72 3.72
N LEU A 70 -27.20 43.39 3.60
CA LEU A 70 -26.05 42.53 3.27
C LEU A 70 -25.55 42.76 1.84
N LEU A 71 -26.43 42.99 0.87
CA LEU A 71 -26.07 43.35 -0.51
C LEU A 71 -25.44 44.75 -0.62
N LEU A 72 -25.86 45.69 0.21
CA LEU A 72 -25.27 47.04 0.26
C LEU A 72 -23.93 47.05 0.99
N LEU A 73 -23.76 46.25 2.05
CA LEU A 73 -22.47 46.06 2.73
C LEU A 73 -21.46 45.30 1.85
N ALA A 74 -21.93 44.37 1.00
CA ALA A 74 -21.09 43.72 -0.01
C ALA A 74 -20.64 44.67 -1.14
N ARG A 75 -21.39 45.77 -1.37
CA ARG A 75 -21.05 46.77 -2.40
C ARG A 75 -20.22 47.95 -1.90
N SER A 76 -20.17 48.21 -0.59
CA SER A 76 -19.32 49.29 -0.02
C SER A 76 -17.92 48.82 0.38
N GLY A 77 -17.56 47.57 0.09
CA GLY A 77 -16.20 47.06 0.20
C GLY A 77 -15.28 47.81 -0.75
N THR A 78 -14.39 48.61 -0.18
CA THR A 78 -13.30 49.30 -0.84
C THR A 78 -12.58 48.40 -1.85
N LYS A 79 -12.26 48.97 -3.02
CA LYS A 79 -11.37 48.40 -4.04
C LYS A 79 -9.91 48.28 -3.53
N ASN A 80 -9.69 47.62 -2.41
CA ASN A 80 -8.39 47.04 -2.12
C ASN A 80 -8.40 45.66 -2.77
N GLY A 81 -8.11 45.64 -4.07
CA GLY A 81 -7.76 44.41 -4.76
C GLY A 81 -6.49 43.86 -4.14
N LYS A 82 -6.65 43.11 -3.05
CA LYS A 82 -5.62 42.18 -2.60
C LYS A 82 -5.27 41.33 -3.81
N SER A 83 -3.98 41.24 -4.12
CA SER A 83 -3.51 40.40 -5.21
C SER A 83 -4.04 38.98 -4.98
N HIS A 84 -4.26 38.22 -6.05
CA HIS A 84 -4.49 36.78 -5.94
C HIS A 84 -3.43 36.11 -5.04
N ASP A 85 -2.20 36.66 -5.07
CA ASP A 85 -1.08 36.24 -4.23
C ASP A 85 -1.32 36.51 -2.73
N ASP A 86 -1.89 37.65 -2.35
CA ASP A 86 -2.21 37.98 -0.95
C ASP A 86 -3.28 37.04 -0.37
N MET A 87 -4.23 36.60 -1.22
CA MET A 87 -5.28 35.65 -0.82
C MET A 87 -4.69 34.25 -0.61
N MET A 88 -3.77 33.83 -1.48
CA MET A 88 -3.05 32.57 -1.32
C MET A 88 -2.14 32.58 -0.09
N GLU A 89 -1.44 33.68 0.17
CA GLU A 89 -0.59 33.81 1.36
C GLU A 89 -1.40 33.75 2.66
N THR A 90 -2.57 34.40 2.70
CA THR A 90 -3.46 34.37 3.88
C THR A 90 -4.05 32.97 4.15
N LEU A 91 -4.37 32.20 3.11
CA LEU A 91 -4.89 30.82 3.25
C LEU A 91 -3.82 29.83 3.76
N THR A 92 -2.54 30.17 3.62
CA THR A 92 -1.45 29.27 4.01
C THR A 92 -1.01 29.36 5.48
N GLY A 93 -1.48 30.37 6.23
CA GLY A 93 -1.04 30.67 7.60
C GLY A 93 -1.86 30.05 8.75
N SER A 94 -3.00 29.42 8.47
CA SER A 94 -3.89 28.85 9.49
C SER A 94 -3.81 27.32 9.48
N SER A 95 -3.04 26.76 10.43
CA SER A 95 -3.01 25.34 10.80
C SER A 95 -3.09 24.37 9.60
N ARG A 96 -2.06 24.30 8.75
CA ARG A 96 -2.04 23.40 7.58
C ARG A 96 -2.16 21.94 8.04
N PRO A 97 -3.31 21.27 7.87
CA PRO A 97 -3.32 19.82 7.94
C PRO A 97 -2.77 19.37 6.59
N PHE A 98 -1.61 18.70 6.59
CA PHE A 98 -0.83 18.34 5.41
C PHE A 98 -0.08 19.53 4.80
N GLN A 99 1.24 19.59 5.05
CA GLN A 99 2.14 20.46 4.29
C GLN A 99 2.00 20.10 2.80
N TYR A 100 1.45 21.02 2.01
CA TYR A 100 1.41 20.90 0.55
C TYR A 100 2.84 20.74 0.03
N ILE A 101 3.04 19.70 -0.80
CA ILE A 101 4.34 19.33 -1.36
C ILE A 101 4.30 19.17 -2.88
N GLY A 102 3.25 19.66 -3.54
CA GLY A 102 3.07 19.44 -4.97
C GLY A 102 4.14 20.08 -5.85
N ASP A 103 5.05 20.86 -5.27
CA ASP A 103 6.15 21.55 -5.94
C ASP A 103 7.54 20.98 -5.59
N LEU A 104 7.62 20.02 -4.65
CA LEU A 104 8.87 19.32 -4.37
C LEU A 104 9.19 18.36 -5.51
N ASP A 105 10.48 18.15 -5.79
CA ASP A 105 10.91 17.08 -6.70
C ASP A 105 10.85 15.73 -5.97
N PRO A 106 9.94 14.82 -6.34
CA PRO A 106 9.76 13.57 -5.61
C PRO A 106 10.87 12.54 -5.86
N SER A 107 11.81 12.80 -6.78
CA SER A 107 12.97 11.94 -7.04
C SER A 107 14.22 12.36 -6.28
N GLU A 108 14.26 13.56 -5.70
CA GLU A 108 15.43 14.05 -4.97
C GLU A 108 15.32 13.64 -3.49
N PRO A 109 16.32 12.94 -2.92
CA PRO A 109 16.28 12.53 -1.53
C PRO A 109 16.25 13.75 -0.61
N GLN A 110 15.24 13.83 0.25
CA GLN A 110 15.14 14.89 1.26
C GLN A 110 14.69 14.29 2.59
N PRO A 111 15.33 14.63 3.72
CA PRO A 111 14.86 14.17 5.01
C PRO A 111 13.46 14.72 5.30
N TRP A 112 12.75 14.05 6.22
CA TRP A 112 11.53 14.61 6.80
C TRP A 112 11.88 15.86 7.65
N PRO A 113 10.96 16.84 7.82
CA PRO A 113 11.23 18.02 8.63
C PRO A 113 11.77 17.67 10.03
N GLU A 114 12.76 18.43 10.52
CA GLU A 114 13.46 18.14 11.77
C GLU A 114 12.53 18.22 13.00
N GLU A 115 11.46 19.02 12.92
CA GLU A 115 10.47 19.19 13.98
C GLU A 115 9.56 17.97 14.22
N GLU A 116 9.58 16.99 13.32
CA GLU A 116 8.76 15.78 13.39
C GLU A 116 9.56 14.66 14.10
N GLU A 117 9.80 14.88 15.40
CA GLU A 117 10.67 14.03 16.24
C GLU A 117 10.29 12.54 16.22
N ASP A 118 8.99 12.22 16.21
CA ASP A 118 8.49 10.84 16.17
C ASP A 118 8.91 10.09 14.89
N TRP A 119 8.97 10.80 13.75
CA TRP A 119 9.39 10.22 12.48
C TRP A 119 10.89 9.87 12.52
N HIS A 120 11.73 10.79 13.01
CA HIS A 120 13.17 10.58 13.12
C HIS A 120 13.48 9.49 14.14
N ALA A 121 12.78 9.46 15.28
CA ALA A 121 12.93 8.40 16.28
C ALA A 121 12.58 7.01 15.73
N LEU A 122 11.53 6.92 14.89
CA LEU A 122 11.21 5.67 14.20
C LEU A 122 12.29 5.31 13.16
N HIS A 123 12.76 6.26 12.36
CA HIS A 123 13.84 6.03 11.40
C HIS A 123 15.08 5.42 12.06
N GLU A 124 15.57 6.03 13.15
CA GLU A 124 16.72 5.51 13.92
C GLU A 124 16.46 4.09 14.46
N THR A 125 15.22 3.83 14.91
CA THR A 125 14.82 2.49 15.35
C THR A 125 14.86 1.47 14.21
N LEU A 126 14.45 1.85 13.00
CA LEU A 126 14.49 0.99 11.82
C LEU A 126 15.92 0.75 11.33
N VAL A 127 16.78 1.77 11.33
CA VAL A 127 18.22 1.62 11.05
C VAL A 127 18.84 0.60 11.99
N LYS A 128 18.60 0.73 13.31
CA LYS A 128 19.10 -0.24 14.29
C LYS A 128 18.60 -1.66 14.04
N ARG A 129 17.33 -1.84 13.63
CA ARG A 129 16.79 -3.17 13.28
C ARG A 129 17.49 -3.76 12.04
N VAL A 130 17.82 -2.93 11.05
CA VAL A 130 18.59 -3.35 9.88
C VAL A 130 19.99 -3.78 10.30
N GLU A 131 20.67 -3.01 11.15
CA GLU A 131 21.99 -3.37 11.70
C GLU A 131 21.96 -4.67 12.50
N GLU A 132 20.96 -4.85 13.37
CA GLU A 132 20.76 -6.09 14.15
C GLU A 132 20.50 -7.29 13.23
N SER A 133 19.66 -7.11 12.22
CA SER A 133 19.44 -8.11 11.18
C SER A 133 20.74 -8.44 10.46
N ASP A 134 21.51 -7.45 10.03
CA ASP A 134 22.78 -7.64 9.32
C ASP A 134 23.84 -8.35 10.17
N ALA A 135 23.92 -8.03 11.46
CA ALA A 135 24.84 -8.66 12.40
C ALA A 135 24.45 -10.11 12.79
N SER A 136 23.18 -10.49 12.60
CA SER A 136 22.72 -11.86 12.91
C SER A 136 23.20 -12.89 11.88
N SER A 137 23.42 -14.12 12.34
CA SER A 137 23.74 -15.26 11.47
C SER A 137 22.55 -15.65 10.60
N SER A 138 22.79 -16.03 9.34
CA SER A 138 21.74 -16.57 8.47
C SER A 138 21.42 -18.03 8.79
N ASN A 139 20.17 -18.42 8.55
CA ASN A 139 19.73 -19.82 8.59
C ASN A 139 20.13 -20.52 7.30
N GLN A 140 21.32 -21.11 7.27
CA GLN A 140 21.80 -21.84 6.09
C GLN A 140 21.16 -23.23 5.99
N VAL A 141 19.94 -23.24 5.43
CA VAL A 141 19.20 -24.46 5.10
C VAL A 141 19.37 -24.76 3.61
N LYS A 142 19.44 -26.05 3.25
CA LYS A 142 19.66 -26.51 1.86
C LYS A 142 18.61 -25.97 0.86
N ASP A 143 17.40 -25.73 1.33
CA ASP A 143 16.26 -25.20 0.55
C ASP A 143 15.78 -23.87 1.15
N HIS A 144 16.72 -22.94 1.34
CA HIS A 144 16.43 -21.64 1.93
C HIS A 144 15.50 -20.78 1.04
N LEU A 145 14.81 -19.85 1.67
CA LEU A 145 14.09 -18.77 1.01
C LEU A 145 14.79 -17.43 1.27
N PRO A 146 14.69 -16.46 0.35
CA PRO A 146 15.23 -15.12 0.55
C PRO A 146 14.63 -14.42 1.78
N GLN A 147 15.39 -13.49 2.38
CA GLN A 147 14.82 -12.56 3.35
C GLN A 147 13.84 -11.62 2.66
N LEU A 148 12.67 -11.38 3.28
CA LEU A 148 11.72 -10.37 2.80
C LEU A 148 12.03 -9.02 3.43
N VAL A 149 12.07 -7.97 2.61
CA VAL A 149 12.27 -6.58 3.07
C VAL A 149 11.11 -5.73 2.57
N PHE A 150 10.22 -5.35 3.47
CA PHE A 150 9.03 -4.56 3.19
C PHE A 150 9.33 -3.08 3.35
N TYR A 151 9.30 -2.35 2.26
CA TYR A 151 9.43 -0.91 2.19
C TYR A 151 8.08 -0.25 1.91
N GLY A 152 7.82 0.89 2.54
CA GLY A 152 6.66 1.68 2.18
C GLY A 152 6.33 2.82 3.13
N ASP A 153 5.04 3.14 3.16
CA ASP A 153 4.47 4.19 3.99
C ASP A 153 3.67 3.62 5.19
N SER A 154 2.61 4.30 5.64
CA SER A 154 1.74 3.86 6.74
C SER A 154 1.07 2.52 6.47
N ILE A 155 0.84 2.14 5.21
CA ILE A 155 0.27 0.83 4.87
C ILE A 155 1.32 -0.27 5.10
N THR A 156 2.59 -0.01 4.86
CA THR A 156 3.65 -0.98 5.18
C THR A 156 3.94 -0.99 6.68
N GLU A 157 3.99 0.18 7.33
CA GLU A 157 4.18 0.25 8.79
C GLU A 157 3.08 -0.52 9.53
N GLY A 158 1.86 -0.48 9.01
CA GLY A 158 0.73 -1.10 9.67
C GLY A 158 0.84 -2.61 9.84
N TRP A 159 1.75 -3.32 9.15
CA TRP A 159 2.09 -4.71 9.47
C TRP A 159 2.60 -4.90 10.91
N ASN A 160 3.23 -3.88 11.50
CA ASN A 160 3.62 -3.84 12.91
C ASN A 160 2.47 -3.43 13.84
N GLY A 161 1.32 -3.02 13.30
CA GLY A 161 0.23 -2.44 14.06
C GLY A 161 0.56 -1.08 14.66
N THR A 162 1.47 -0.31 14.03
CA THR A 162 1.91 1.00 14.53
C THR A 162 1.68 2.12 13.51
N SER A 163 1.76 3.36 13.99
CA SER A 163 1.92 4.59 13.19
C SER A 163 2.95 5.49 13.84
N PHE A 164 4.00 5.86 13.11
CA PHE A 164 5.17 6.56 13.66
C PHE A 164 5.74 5.83 14.88
N GLY A 165 5.78 4.50 14.85
CA GLY A 165 6.34 3.65 15.90
C GLY A 165 5.45 3.48 17.13
N ASN A 166 4.33 4.19 17.17
CA ASN A 166 3.40 4.18 18.29
C ASN A 166 2.15 3.36 17.95
N LEU A 167 1.50 2.79 18.97
CA LEU A 167 0.16 2.26 18.80
C LEU A 167 -0.76 3.43 18.42
N PRO A 168 -1.49 3.36 17.29
CA PRO A 168 -2.34 4.46 16.90
C PRO A 168 -3.42 4.70 17.96
N GLY A 169 -3.68 5.97 18.25
CA GLY A 169 -4.80 6.35 19.11
C GLY A 169 -6.11 5.76 18.58
N GLN A 170 -7.05 5.50 19.49
CA GLN A 170 -8.37 4.95 19.12
C GLN A 170 -8.98 5.74 17.96
N HIS A 171 -9.45 5.02 16.93
CA HIS A 171 -10.11 5.56 15.73
C HIS A 171 -9.22 6.35 14.75
N ARG A 172 -7.90 6.42 14.94
CA ARG A 172 -7.05 7.17 13.99
C ARG A 172 -6.81 6.41 12.67
N MET A 173 -6.73 5.09 12.73
CA MET A 173 -6.60 4.20 11.55
C MET A 173 -7.47 2.94 11.68
N TRP A 174 -7.52 2.36 12.89
CA TRP A 174 -8.21 1.11 13.12
C TRP A 174 -9.11 1.11 14.37
N THR A 175 -9.91 0.05 14.48
CA THR A 175 -10.70 -0.23 15.69
C THR A 175 -9.83 -0.86 16.79
N THR A 176 -10.31 -0.87 18.04
CA THR A 176 -9.56 -1.42 19.18
C THR A 176 -9.24 -2.91 18.97
N GLY A 177 -7.96 -3.28 19.15
CA GLY A 177 -7.47 -4.66 18.99
C GLY A 177 -7.18 -5.06 17.54
N GLU A 178 -7.40 -4.16 16.57
CA GLU A 178 -7.09 -4.44 15.17
C GLU A 178 -5.57 -4.55 14.95
N ASP A 179 -4.76 -3.79 15.67
CA ASP A 179 -3.30 -3.82 15.58
C ASP A 179 -2.73 -5.21 15.92
N GLU A 180 -3.28 -5.88 16.95
CA GLU A 180 -2.96 -7.26 17.28
C GLU A 180 -3.37 -8.21 16.15
N SER A 181 -4.59 -8.04 15.63
CA SER A 181 -5.12 -8.87 14.55
C SER A 181 -4.29 -8.72 13.26
N ILE A 182 -3.77 -7.53 12.96
CA ILE A 182 -2.89 -7.28 11.80
C ILE A 182 -1.54 -7.96 12.01
N ARG A 183 -0.94 -7.84 13.20
CA ARG A 183 0.31 -8.55 13.54
C ARG A 183 0.15 -10.06 13.45
N ASP A 184 -1.01 -10.60 13.85
CA ASP A 184 -1.31 -12.03 13.70
C ASP A 184 -1.39 -12.44 12.23
N VAL A 185 -2.00 -11.62 11.36
CA VAL A 185 -2.02 -11.89 9.91
C VAL A 185 -0.61 -11.92 9.36
N PHE A 186 0.25 -10.95 9.73
CA PHE A 186 1.66 -10.92 9.31
C PHE A 186 2.43 -12.13 9.80
N ALA A 187 2.33 -12.45 11.11
CA ALA A 187 3.03 -13.56 11.72
C ALA A 187 2.67 -14.91 11.08
N ASN A 188 1.38 -15.12 10.77
CA ASN A 188 0.90 -16.31 10.07
C ASN A 188 1.31 -16.34 8.59
N ALA A 189 1.43 -15.19 7.94
CA ALA A 189 1.76 -15.12 6.52
C ALA A 189 3.26 -15.22 6.24
N PHE A 190 4.09 -14.53 7.03
CA PHE A 190 5.51 -14.27 6.77
C PHE A 190 6.42 -14.39 8.00
N GLY A 191 5.87 -14.47 9.22
CA GLY A 191 6.66 -14.54 10.45
C GLY A 191 7.41 -15.86 10.62
N ASP A 192 8.23 -15.96 11.66
CA ASP A 192 9.18 -17.07 11.88
C ASP A 192 8.55 -18.48 11.88
N LYS A 193 7.26 -18.59 12.23
CA LYS A 193 6.51 -19.86 12.28
C LYS A 193 5.64 -20.12 11.04
N SER A 194 5.74 -19.25 10.03
CA SER A 194 5.05 -19.45 8.75
C SER A 194 5.88 -20.34 7.83
N ASP A 195 5.24 -20.93 6.82
CA ASP A 195 5.91 -21.73 5.78
C ASP A 195 7.06 -20.98 5.06
N TRP A 196 7.01 -19.64 5.07
CA TRP A 196 8.09 -18.79 4.57
C TRP A 196 9.19 -18.64 5.62
N GLY A 197 8.83 -18.17 6.83
CA GLY A 197 9.77 -17.83 7.88
C GLY A 197 10.64 -19.00 8.34
N GLU A 198 10.10 -20.22 8.39
CA GLU A 198 10.88 -21.41 8.77
C GLU A 198 12.02 -21.74 7.78
N ARG A 199 11.90 -21.28 6.53
CA ARG A 199 12.90 -21.49 5.47
C ARG A 199 13.69 -20.23 5.12
N ALA A 200 13.24 -19.07 5.57
CA ALA A 200 13.87 -17.81 5.23
C ALA A 200 15.29 -17.71 5.81
N LEU A 201 16.21 -17.14 5.03
CA LEU A 201 17.59 -16.88 5.46
C LEU A 201 17.66 -16.04 6.73
N LYS A 202 16.72 -15.09 6.87
CA LYS A 202 16.53 -14.22 8.05
C LYS A 202 15.05 -13.86 8.22
N PRO A 203 14.62 -13.44 9.44
CA PRO A 203 13.30 -12.89 9.66
C PRO A 203 12.99 -11.71 8.72
N PRO A 204 11.72 -11.49 8.34
CA PRO A 204 11.33 -10.39 7.47
C PRO A 204 11.53 -9.03 8.17
N LEU A 205 11.91 -8.01 7.39
CA LEU A 205 12.04 -6.63 7.85
C LEU A 205 10.84 -5.80 7.40
N VAL A 206 10.18 -5.10 8.32
CA VAL A 206 9.10 -4.14 8.03
C VAL A 206 9.61 -2.72 8.26
N LEU A 207 9.93 -2.04 7.16
CA LEU A 207 10.61 -0.74 7.08
C LEU A 207 9.70 0.35 6.48
N GLY A 208 8.42 0.33 6.89
CA GLY A 208 7.46 1.37 6.56
C GLY A 208 7.43 2.47 7.63
N ILE A 209 7.25 3.72 7.22
CA ILE A 209 6.98 4.84 8.12
C ILE A 209 5.73 5.58 7.67
N SER A 210 4.82 5.82 8.61
CA SER A 210 3.60 6.56 8.37
C SER A 210 3.87 7.95 7.78
N GLY A 211 3.06 8.33 6.80
CA GLY A 211 3.21 9.63 6.13
C GLY A 211 4.32 9.69 5.10
N SER A 212 5.28 8.76 5.09
CA SER A 212 6.40 8.77 4.14
C SER A 212 5.95 8.90 2.70
N ARG A 213 6.69 9.71 1.96
CA ARG A 213 6.58 9.97 0.53
C ARG A 213 7.87 9.51 -0.13
N THR A 214 7.88 9.50 -1.46
CA THR A 214 9.00 8.91 -2.21
C THR A 214 10.35 9.58 -1.90
N TYR A 215 10.40 10.91 -1.75
CA TYR A 215 11.67 11.62 -1.53
C TYR A 215 12.29 11.33 -0.15
N ASP A 216 11.50 11.26 0.92
CA ASP A 216 12.01 10.93 2.25
C ASP A 216 12.28 9.45 2.42
N PHE A 217 11.52 8.60 1.72
CA PHE A 217 11.86 7.19 1.60
C PHE A 217 13.23 7.00 0.96
N ILE A 218 13.50 7.63 -0.19
CA ILE A 218 14.81 7.54 -0.86
C ILE A 218 15.91 7.98 0.12
N TRP A 219 15.70 9.10 0.83
CA TRP A 219 16.63 9.56 1.85
C TRP A 219 16.87 8.51 2.95
N ARG A 220 15.82 7.91 3.54
CA ARG A 220 15.99 6.91 4.62
C ARG A 220 16.77 5.68 4.17
N VAL A 221 16.45 5.16 2.99
CA VAL A 221 17.09 3.93 2.47
C VAL A 221 18.58 4.17 2.21
N VAL A 222 18.97 5.34 1.69
CA VAL A 222 20.40 5.67 1.52
C VAL A 222 21.10 6.03 2.84
N ASN A 223 20.34 6.31 3.91
CA ASN A 223 20.83 6.64 5.25
C ASN A 223 20.58 5.51 6.26
N GLY A 224 20.85 4.26 5.88
CA GLY A 224 20.97 3.14 6.83
C GLY A 224 19.78 2.18 6.90
N GLU A 225 18.65 2.47 6.25
CA GLU A 225 17.54 1.51 6.17
C GLU A 225 17.69 0.45 5.06
N PHE A 226 18.83 0.43 4.36
CA PHE A 226 19.15 -0.62 3.40
C PHE A 226 20.04 -1.70 4.01
N PRO A 227 19.62 -2.98 4.05
CA PRO A 227 20.46 -4.07 4.56
C PRO A 227 21.62 -4.35 3.61
N VAL A 228 22.84 -4.44 4.16
CA VAL A 228 24.11 -4.55 3.41
C VAL A 228 24.88 -5.85 3.67
N SER A 229 24.43 -6.71 4.58
CA SER A 229 25.10 -8.00 4.84
C SER A 229 24.88 -9.02 3.71
N SER A 230 25.90 -9.80 3.34
CA SER A 230 25.65 -11.00 2.52
C SER A 230 25.00 -12.06 3.41
N LEU A 231 23.97 -12.74 2.91
CA LEU A 231 23.26 -13.80 3.64
C LEU A 231 23.73 -15.21 3.28
N LEU A 232 24.33 -15.37 2.10
CA LEU A 232 24.90 -16.62 1.62
C LEU A 232 26.43 -16.55 1.64
N ASP A 233 27.06 -17.64 2.05
CA ASP A 233 28.50 -17.78 1.87
C ASP A 233 28.78 -17.89 0.36
N LYS A 234 29.71 -17.09 -0.16
CA LYS A 234 30.13 -17.08 -1.58
C LYS A 234 30.89 -18.35 -1.99
N ALA A 235 30.50 -19.51 -1.47
CA ALA A 235 31.30 -20.72 -1.38
C ALA A 235 31.44 -21.52 -2.68
N GLY A 236 31.08 -20.94 -3.83
CA GLY A 236 31.43 -21.50 -5.13
C GLY A 236 31.66 -20.38 -6.11
N GLU A 237 32.83 -20.34 -6.75
CA GLU A 237 32.97 -19.67 -8.04
C GLU A 237 31.89 -20.25 -8.94
N ILE A 238 30.83 -19.47 -9.19
CA ILE A 238 29.81 -19.85 -10.16
C ILE A 238 30.54 -19.93 -11.49
N ASP A 239 30.50 -21.10 -12.12
CA ASP A 239 31.09 -21.32 -13.42
C ASP A 239 30.30 -20.45 -14.42
N ASN A 240 30.84 -19.27 -14.76
CA ASN A 240 30.23 -18.29 -15.65
C ASN A 240 30.02 -18.80 -17.10
N ASN A 241 30.21 -20.09 -17.35
CA ASN A 241 30.10 -20.72 -18.66
C ASN A 241 28.71 -21.28 -18.98
N SER A 242 27.71 -21.17 -18.10
CA SER A 242 26.33 -21.48 -18.48
C SER A 242 25.73 -20.30 -19.25
N ASP A 243 25.73 -20.37 -20.58
CA ASP A 243 24.96 -19.50 -21.49
C ASP A 243 23.43 -19.60 -21.30
N ASP A 244 22.97 -20.25 -20.23
CA ASP A 244 21.56 -20.40 -19.93
C ASP A 244 21.05 -19.11 -19.27
N ASP A 245 20.13 -18.42 -19.95
CA ASP A 245 19.36 -17.22 -19.49
C ASP A 245 18.46 -17.49 -18.25
N VAL A 246 18.80 -18.49 -17.42
CA VAL A 246 18.03 -18.90 -16.25
C VAL A 246 18.42 -18.03 -15.06
N PHE A 247 17.43 -17.38 -14.45
CA PHE A 247 17.64 -16.58 -13.25
C PHE A 247 18.13 -17.46 -12.08
N PRO A 248 19.27 -17.15 -11.45
CA PRO A 248 19.92 -18.02 -10.47
C PRO A 248 19.23 -17.93 -9.10
N ILE A 249 18.08 -18.59 -8.95
CA ILE A 249 17.23 -18.49 -7.77
C ILE A 249 17.93 -18.91 -6.47
N GLU A 250 18.90 -19.82 -6.55
CA GLU A 250 19.73 -20.28 -5.44
C GLU A 250 20.72 -19.23 -4.92
N GLN A 251 20.93 -18.14 -5.66
CA GLN A 251 21.76 -17.01 -5.26
C GLN A 251 20.92 -15.85 -4.72
N LEU A 252 19.59 -15.94 -4.77
CA LEU A 252 18.70 -14.85 -4.35
C LEU A 252 18.69 -14.74 -2.82
N GLU A 253 19.36 -13.71 -2.31
CA GLU A 253 19.40 -13.47 -0.87
C GLU A 253 18.17 -12.71 -0.34
N ARG A 254 17.61 -11.79 -1.15
CA ARG A 254 16.56 -10.85 -0.71
C ARG A 254 15.48 -10.63 -1.75
N ILE A 255 14.24 -10.48 -1.27
CA ILE A 255 13.12 -9.97 -2.06
C ILE A 255 12.64 -8.66 -1.44
N TYR A 256 12.65 -7.60 -2.25
CA TYR A 256 12.17 -6.28 -1.86
C TYR A 256 10.69 -6.14 -2.18
N ILE A 257 9.89 -5.72 -1.21
CA ILE A 257 8.45 -5.51 -1.37
C ILE A 257 8.18 -4.02 -1.19
N LEU A 258 7.73 -3.34 -2.24
CA LEU A 258 7.56 -1.89 -2.24
C LEU A 258 6.10 -1.50 -2.52
N LEU A 259 5.53 -0.72 -1.60
CA LEU A 259 4.24 -0.03 -1.77
C LEU A 259 4.39 1.42 -1.30
N MET A 260 4.41 2.36 -2.26
CA MET A 260 4.57 3.79 -2.02
C MET A 260 3.88 4.65 -3.06
N GLY A 261 3.63 5.92 -2.73
CA GLY A 261 3.09 6.94 -3.65
C GLY A 261 1.71 7.46 -3.23
N THR A 262 1.00 6.74 -2.37
CA THR A 262 -0.31 7.16 -1.81
C THR A 262 -0.20 8.49 -1.05
N ASN A 263 0.85 8.68 -0.27
CA ASN A 263 1.09 9.95 0.44
C ASN A 263 1.61 11.08 -0.44
N ASN A 264 2.23 10.80 -1.58
CA ASN A 264 2.56 11.82 -2.59
C ASN A 264 1.27 12.46 -3.11
N LEU A 265 0.31 11.64 -3.55
CA LEU A 265 -1.01 12.11 -3.97
C LEU A 265 -1.73 12.83 -2.83
N GLY A 266 -1.76 12.24 -1.64
CA GLY A 266 -2.36 12.85 -0.45
C GLY A 266 -1.71 14.18 -0.03
N GLY A 267 -0.45 14.40 -0.40
CA GLY A 267 0.30 15.63 -0.13
C GLY A 267 0.19 16.72 -1.20
N GLY A 268 -0.55 16.51 -2.29
CA GLY A 268 -0.69 17.53 -3.35
C GLY A 268 0.02 17.22 -4.65
N MET A 269 0.78 16.12 -4.73
CA MET A 269 1.47 15.78 -5.97
C MET A 269 0.49 15.26 -7.02
N LEU A 270 0.74 15.63 -8.27
CA LEU A 270 -0.01 15.11 -9.42
C LEU A 270 0.46 13.68 -9.77
N PRO A 271 -0.31 12.93 -10.60
CA PRO A 271 0.07 11.58 -11.00
C PRO A 271 1.46 11.44 -11.62
N GLU A 272 1.85 12.35 -12.51
CA GLU A 272 3.15 12.27 -13.21
C GLU A 272 4.35 12.49 -12.26
N PRO A 273 4.40 13.54 -11.43
CA PRO A 273 5.40 13.63 -10.35
C PRO A 273 5.37 12.42 -9.41
N THR A 274 4.19 11.92 -9.05
CA THR A 274 4.09 10.72 -8.19
C THR A 274 4.77 9.51 -8.84
N LEU A 275 4.54 9.29 -10.14
CA LEU A 275 5.22 8.24 -10.92
C LEU A 275 6.74 8.46 -10.96
N LYS A 276 7.20 9.69 -11.16
CA LYS A 276 8.64 10.03 -11.11
C LYS A 276 9.27 9.66 -9.77
N GLY A 277 8.58 9.95 -8.66
CA GLY A 277 9.03 9.57 -7.33
C GLY A 277 9.07 8.06 -7.11
N MET A 278 8.03 7.35 -7.59
CA MET A 278 7.96 5.89 -7.52
C MET A 278 9.07 5.22 -8.35
N ASP A 279 9.36 5.77 -9.55
CA ASP A 279 10.49 5.38 -10.39
C ASP A 279 11.81 5.50 -9.64
N ALA A 280 12.09 6.67 -9.09
CA ALA A 280 13.30 6.93 -8.33
C ALA A 280 13.43 6.00 -7.11
N ALA A 281 12.36 5.81 -6.34
CA ALA A 281 12.34 4.95 -5.16
C ALA A 281 12.71 3.48 -5.48
N GLY A 282 12.09 2.89 -6.51
CA GLY A 282 12.40 1.52 -6.91
C GLY A 282 13.81 1.37 -7.48
N ARG A 283 14.24 2.33 -8.32
CA ARG A 283 15.60 2.37 -8.88
C ARG A 283 16.67 2.51 -7.80
N THR A 284 16.44 3.33 -6.77
CA THR A 284 17.38 3.48 -5.65
C THR A 284 17.60 2.15 -4.94
N ILE A 285 16.54 1.36 -4.67
CA ILE A 285 16.69 0.04 -4.04
C ILE A 285 17.51 -0.91 -4.92
N LEU A 286 17.21 -0.97 -6.22
CA LEU A 286 17.91 -1.85 -7.16
C LEU A 286 19.38 -1.44 -7.36
N GLN A 287 19.67 -0.14 -7.44
CA GLN A 287 21.03 0.40 -7.52
C GLN A 287 21.83 0.11 -6.25
N LEU A 288 21.22 0.27 -5.08
CA LEU A 288 21.87 -0.10 -3.82
C LEU A 288 22.15 -1.60 -3.76
N HIS A 289 21.23 -2.44 -4.23
CA HIS A 289 21.47 -3.88 -4.32
C HIS A 289 22.67 -4.19 -5.21
N GLU A 290 22.72 -3.69 -6.45
CA GLU A 290 23.87 -3.93 -7.36
C GLU A 290 25.19 -3.42 -6.78
N LYS A 291 25.15 -2.27 -6.10
CA LYS A 291 26.32 -1.68 -5.44
C LYS A 291 26.86 -2.55 -4.31
N HIS A 292 25.99 -3.08 -3.45
CA HIS A 292 26.39 -3.84 -2.26
C HIS A 292 26.58 -5.33 -2.54
N PHE A 293 25.90 -5.88 -3.55
CA PHE A 293 25.88 -7.30 -3.89
C PHE A 293 26.17 -7.51 -5.39
N PRO A 294 27.37 -7.11 -5.88
CA PRO A 294 27.71 -7.31 -7.28
C PRO A 294 27.67 -8.81 -7.59
N ASN A 295 26.92 -9.16 -8.64
CA ASN A 295 26.63 -10.54 -9.11
C ASN A 295 25.57 -11.32 -8.31
N THR A 296 24.99 -10.76 -7.26
CA THR A 296 23.82 -11.37 -6.61
C THR A 296 22.56 -10.91 -7.35
N PRO A 297 21.63 -11.80 -7.71
CA PRO A 297 20.37 -11.39 -8.31
C PRO A 297 19.50 -10.66 -7.29
N ALA A 298 18.76 -9.66 -7.76
CA ALA A 298 17.72 -9.02 -6.97
C ALA A 298 16.35 -9.54 -7.37
N ALA A 299 15.38 -9.43 -6.45
CA ALA A 299 13.99 -9.57 -6.82
C ALA A 299 13.14 -8.52 -6.12
N MET A 300 12.11 -8.03 -6.82
CA MET A 300 11.22 -6.98 -6.33
C MET A 300 9.76 -7.31 -6.63
N LEU A 301 8.91 -7.22 -5.61
CA LEU A 301 7.46 -7.10 -5.73
C LEU A 301 7.07 -5.65 -5.57
N PHE A 302 6.55 -5.05 -6.64
CA PHE A 302 6.05 -3.68 -6.63
C PHE A 302 4.52 -3.71 -6.66
N SER A 303 3.86 -3.00 -5.76
CA SER A 303 2.40 -2.94 -5.72
C SER A 303 1.85 -1.71 -6.44
N GLU A 304 0.75 -1.89 -7.18
CA GLU A 304 -0.11 -0.76 -7.53
C GLU A 304 -0.54 0.03 -6.28
N LEU A 305 -0.87 1.31 -6.46
CA LEU A 305 -1.46 2.10 -5.38
C LEU A 305 -2.81 1.50 -5.00
N LEU A 306 -3.01 1.28 -3.70
CA LEU A 306 -4.29 0.82 -3.17
C LEU A 306 -5.40 1.85 -3.40
N PRO A 307 -6.64 1.40 -3.63
CA PRO A 307 -7.78 2.30 -3.68
C PRO A 307 -7.96 3.02 -2.35
N ARG A 308 -8.29 4.32 -2.38
CA ARG A 308 -8.64 5.11 -1.19
C ARG A 308 -9.81 6.04 -1.47
N LYS A 309 -10.65 6.26 -0.46
CA LYS A 309 -11.86 7.09 -0.54
C LYS A 309 -11.95 8.11 0.59
N ASP A 310 -10.83 8.55 1.14
CA ASP A 310 -10.76 9.67 2.09
C ASP A 310 -10.91 11.03 1.36
N ASP A 311 -12.01 11.16 0.64
CA ASP A 311 -12.47 12.32 -0.15
C ASP A 311 -12.45 13.63 0.65
N PHE A 312 -12.74 13.58 1.95
CA PHE A 312 -12.63 14.72 2.86
C PHE A 312 -11.22 15.34 2.89
N ARG A 313 -10.17 14.60 2.53
CA ARG A 313 -8.80 15.13 2.35
C ARG A 313 -8.60 15.71 0.97
N ALA A 314 -9.13 15.06 -0.07
CA ALA A 314 -9.04 15.53 -1.45
C ALA A 314 -9.64 16.94 -1.60
N VAL A 315 -10.75 17.21 -0.90
CA VAL A 315 -11.40 18.53 -0.92
C VAL A 315 -10.51 19.63 -0.35
N LYS A 316 -9.68 19.32 0.65
CA LYS A 316 -8.79 20.28 1.32
C LYS A 316 -7.54 20.62 0.51
N MET A 317 -7.28 19.91 -0.60
CA MET A 317 -6.14 20.19 -1.47
C MET A 317 -6.37 21.40 -2.38
N CYS A 318 -7.62 21.85 -2.52
CA CYS A 318 -7.99 22.99 -3.33
C CYS A 318 -8.25 24.20 -2.43
N PRO A 319 -7.47 25.30 -2.54
CA PRO A 319 -6.23 25.49 -3.32
C PRO A 319 -4.97 24.86 -2.64
N PRO A 320 -3.86 24.68 -3.39
CA PRO A 320 -3.62 25.08 -4.78
C PRO A 320 -3.98 24.02 -5.82
N ARG A 321 -4.40 22.81 -5.42
CA ARG A 321 -4.72 21.70 -6.31
C ARG A 321 -6.23 21.49 -6.40
N CYS A 322 -6.80 22.10 -7.42
CA CYS A 322 -8.21 21.99 -7.76
C CYS A 322 -8.40 21.12 -8.99
N LYS A 323 -9.55 20.44 -9.09
CA LYS A 323 -10.01 19.77 -10.31
C LYS A 323 -10.15 20.77 -11.45
N ASN A 324 -10.63 21.97 -11.15
CA ASN A 324 -10.66 23.11 -12.05
C ASN A 324 -10.13 24.34 -11.31
N VAL A 325 -8.99 24.86 -11.75
CA VAL A 325 -8.27 25.96 -11.10
C VAL A 325 -9.02 27.30 -11.25
N GLU A 326 -9.73 27.51 -12.36
CA GLU A 326 -10.48 28.76 -12.62
C GLU A 326 -11.72 28.89 -11.72
N THR A 327 -12.39 27.77 -11.44
CA THR A 327 -13.62 27.71 -10.63
C THR A 327 -13.36 27.31 -9.18
N LEU A 328 -12.11 26.98 -8.84
CA LEU A 328 -11.72 26.40 -7.55
C LEU A 328 -12.55 25.16 -7.19
N GLU A 329 -12.92 24.34 -8.18
CA GLU A 329 -13.63 23.09 -7.95
C GLU A 329 -12.69 22.07 -7.28
N PRO A 330 -12.99 21.56 -6.08
CA PRO A 330 -12.13 20.59 -5.41
C PRO A 330 -12.18 19.20 -6.06
N PHE A 331 -11.13 18.41 -5.85
CA PHE A 331 -11.19 16.98 -6.14
C PHE A 331 -12.15 16.29 -5.17
N GLN A 332 -13.01 15.42 -5.71
CA GLN A 332 -13.97 14.63 -4.92
C GLN A 332 -13.41 13.27 -4.51
N SER A 333 -12.26 12.86 -5.06
CA SER A 333 -11.65 11.55 -4.78
C SER A 333 -10.22 11.50 -5.33
N PHE A 334 -9.36 10.70 -4.70
CA PHE A 334 -8.04 10.33 -5.22
C PHE A 334 -8.09 9.26 -6.32
N MET A 335 -9.21 8.54 -6.46
CA MET A 335 -9.33 7.41 -7.39
C MET A 335 -8.97 7.74 -8.84
N PRO A 336 -9.35 8.90 -9.42
CA PRO A 336 -8.91 9.27 -10.77
C PRO A 336 -7.38 9.43 -10.88
N ALA A 337 -6.72 9.95 -9.85
CA ALA A 337 -5.27 10.11 -9.82
C ALA A 337 -4.57 8.75 -9.65
N ILE A 338 -5.06 7.92 -8.73
CA ILE A 338 -4.59 6.53 -8.52
C ILE A 338 -4.68 5.72 -9.80
N LYS A 339 -5.84 5.75 -10.49
CA LYS A 339 -6.03 5.04 -11.77
C LYS A 339 -5.04 5.49 -12.84
N LYS A 340 -4.68 6.79 -12.87
CA LYS A 340 -3.67 7.31 -13.80
C LYS A 340 -2.27 6.79 -13.46
N VAL A 341 -1.89 6.78 -12.18
CA VAL A 341 -0.61 6.20 -11.72
C VAL A 341 -0.55 4.73 -12.05
N ASN A 342 -1.52 3.93 -11.59
CA ASN A 342 -1.52 2.47 -11.77
C ASN A 342 -1.46 2.05 -13.24
N ARG A 343 -2.15 2.78 -14.14
CA ARG A 343 -2.08 2.51 -15.59
C ARG A 343 -0.68 2.68 -16.18
N ALA A 344 0.15 3.55 -15.61
CA ALA A 344 1.50 3.83 -16.11
C ALA A 344 2.58 2.90 -15.51
N LEU A 345 2.28 2.21 -14.41
CA LEU A 345 3.25 1.35 -13.73
C LEU A 345 3.81 0.20 -14.58
N PRO A 346 3.04 -0.50 -15.44
CA PRO A 346 3.60 -1.55 -16.28
C PRO A 346 4.80 -1.06 -17.13
N ASN A 347 4.61 0.05 -17.84
CA ASN A 347 5.67 0.63 -18.69
C ASN A 347 6.87 1.14 -17.87
N LEU A 348 6.61 1.70 -16.68
CA LEU A 348 7.66 2.15 -15.77
C LEU A 348 8.53 0.96 -15.32
N LEU A 349 7.90 -0.16 -14.95
CA LEU A 349 8.60 -1.38 -14.53
C LEU A 349 9.30 -2.09 -15.69
N ASP A 350 8.80 -1.98 -16.92
CA ASP A 350 9.54 -2.49 -18.09
C ASP A 350 10.89 -1.79 -18.23
N GLY A 351 10.96 -0.48 -18.01
CA GLY A 351 12.23 0.25 -17.95
C GLY A 351 13.17 -0.28 -16.85
N TRP A 352 12.65 -0.67 -15.68
CA TRP A 352 13.49 -1.28 -14.64
C TRP A 352 14.02 -2.65 -15.07
N ARG A 353 13.22 -3.47 -15.75
CA ARG A 353 13.66 -4.80 -16.23
C ARG A 353 14.74 -4.69 -17.29
N GLU A 354 14.69 -3.64 -18.12
CA GLU A 354 15.73 -3.33 -19.10
C GLU A 354 17.04 -2.91 -18.44
N ASP A 355 16.95 -2.05 -17.43
CA ASP A 355 18.12 -1.49 -16.74
C ASP A 355 18.77 -2.47 -15.75
N PHE A 356 17.98 -3.31 -15.09
CA PHE A 356 18.42 -4.25 -14.05
C PHE A 356 18.22 -5.71 -14.49
N LYS A 357 18.95 -6.13 -15.52
CA LYS A 357 18.77 -7.45 -16.17
C LYS A 357 18.97 -8.64 -15.25
N ASN A 358 19.76 -8.49 -14.19
CA ASN A 358 19.96 -9.52 -13.16
C ASN A 358 18.85 -9.53 -12.09
N SER A 359 17.71 -8.86 -12.36
CA SER A 359 16.61 -8.73 -11.40
C SER A 359 15.29 -9.33 -11.90
N ARG A 360 14.56 -10.00 -11.00
CA ARG A 360 13.16 -10.37 -11.22
C ARG A 360 12.24 -9.32 -10.63
N ILE A 361 11.52 -8.59 -11.49
CA ILE A 361 10.68 -7.45 -11.07
C ILE A 361 9.23 -7.74 -11.45
N ILE A 362 8.37 -7.85 -10.45
CA ILE A 362 6.97 -8.22 -10.61
C ILE A 362 6.07 -7.08 -10.13
N LEU A 363 5.07 -6.74 -10.95
CA LEU A 363 3.99 -5.84 -10.57
C LEU A 363 2.81 -6.62 -9.98
N LEU A 364 2.32 -6.23 -8.81
CA LEU A 364 1.06 -6.69 -8.24
C LEU A 364 -0.04 -5.71 -8.66
N SER A 365 -1.01 -6.19 -9.45
CA SER A 365 -1.99 -5.34 -10.13
C SER A 365 -3.43 -5.83 -9.94
N ALA A 366 -4.39 -4.90 -9.97
CA ALA A 366 -5.82 -5.19 -10.08
C ALA A 366 -6.22 -5.68 -11.48
N ASN A 367 -5.45 -5.31 -12.49
CA ASN A 367 -5.90 -5.40 -13.86
C ASN A 367 -5.82 -6.86 -14.32
N ASN A 368 -6.98 -7.38 -14.73
CA ASN A 368 -7.10 -8.64 -15.48
C ASN A 368 -6.51 -8.56 -16.88
N VAL A 369 -5.70 -7.54 -17.20
CA VAL A 369 -4.83 -7.60 -18.36
C VAL A 369 -3.75 -8.61 -17.99
N THR A 370 -4.14 -9.89 -17.97
CA THR A 370 -3.26 -10.95 -18.39
C THR A 370 -2.77 -10.45 -19.71
N SER A 371 -1.55 -9.97 -19.72
CA SER A 371 -0.75 -9.91 -20.91
C SER A 371 -0.59 -11.38 -21.34
N GLU A 372 -1.66 -12.00 -21.85
CA GLU A 372 -1.58 -12.61 -23.16
C GLU A 372 -1.12 -11.49 -24.09
N VAL A 373 0.16 -11.11 -23.97
CA VAL A 373 0.97 -10.68 -25.09
C VAL A 373 0.89 -11.90 -25.99
N GLY A 374 -0.21 -12.00 -26.74
CA GLY A 374 -0.50 -13.16 -27.57
C GLY A 374 0.63 -13.21 -28.56
N ALA A 375 1.63 -14.04 -28.27
CA ALA A 375 2.99 -14.08 -28.81
C ALA A 375 3.18 -13.15 -30.02
N SER A 376 3.09 -11.84 -29.78
CA SER A 376 3.26 -10.87 -30.83
C SER A 376 4.74 -10.93 -31.02
N LYS A 377 5.15 -11.52 -32.14
CA LYS A 377 6.53 -11.60 -32.61
C LYS A 377 7.07 -10.17 -32.70
N GLN A 378 7.38 -9.55 -31.56
CA GLN A 378 8.23 -8.39 -31.50
C GLN A 378 9.61 -8.93 -31.87
N ASN A 379 10.03 -8.53 -33.05
CA ASN A 379 11.29 -8.90 -33.69
C ASN A 379 12.44 -8.85 -32.69
N GLY A 380 12.88 -10.00 -32.19
CA GLY A 380 14.18 -10.19 -31.56
C GLY A 380 14.40 -9.60 -30.17
N ASN A 381 13.37 -9.09 -29.47
CA ASN A 381 13.54 -8.63 -28.09
C ASN A 381 13.34 -9.79 -27.10
N THR A 382 14.32 -9.93 -26.20
CA THR A 382 14.45 -10.93 -25.14
C THR A 382 13.15 -11.07 -24.35
N MET A 383 12.43 -12.18 -24.58
CA MET A 383 11.23 -12.51 -23.83
C MET A 383 11.62 -12.91 -22.41
N HIS A 384 11.12 -12.20 -21.39
CA HIS A 384 11.30 -12.62 -20.01
C HIS A 384 10.68 -14.01 -19.80
N SER A 385 11.40 -14.88 -19.10
CA SER A 385 10.95 -16.26 -18.81
C SER A 385 9.86 -16.34 -17.74
N TYR A 386 9.49 -15.21 -17.12
CA TYR A 386 8.55 -15.16 -16.00
C TYR A 386 7.36 -14.24 -16.28
N THR A 387 6.29 -14.37 -15.48
CA THR A 387 5.11 -13.49 -15.57
C THR A 387 5.39 -12.16 -14.87
N PRO A 388 5.51 -11.03 -15.60
CA PRO A 388 5.93 -9.74 -15.02
C PRO A 388 4.82 -9.02 -14.23
N VAL A 389 3.56 -9.43 -14.41
CA VAL A 389 2.38 -8.81 -13.76
C VAL A 389 1.51 -9.89 -13.16
N ILE A 390 1.30 -9.83 -11.85
CA ILE A 390 0.43 -10.74 -11.11
C ILE A 390 -0.88 -10.04 -10.84
N ASN A 391 -1.93 -10.67 -11.34
CA ASN A 391 -3.29 -10.27 -11.06
C ASN A 391 -3.68 -10.70 -9.65
N CYS A 392 -3.82 -9.71 -8.79
CA CYS A 392 -4.25 -9.90 -7.40
C CYS A 392 -5.77 -9.84 -7.23
N GLY A 393 -6.51 -9.72 -8.33
CA GLY A 393 -7.95 -9.67 -8.37
C GLY A 393 -8.52 -8.33 -7.91
N HIS A 394 -9.82 -8.18 -8.11
CA HIS A 394 -10.58 -7.03 -7.62
C HIS A 394 -10.55 -6.91 -6.09
N GLU A 395 -10.38 -8.03 -5.39
CA GLU A 395 -10.51 -8.16 -3.93
C GLU A 395 -9.58 -7.22 -3.15
N MET A 396 -8.39 -6.87 -3.68
CA MET A 396 -7.46 -5.96 -2.98
C MET A 396 -7.38 -4.57 -3.60
N PHE A 397 -7.49 -4.45 -4.93
CA PHE A 397 -7.10 -3.23 -5.65
C PHE A 397 -8.25 -2.55 -6.41
N ALA A 398 -9.43 -3.17 -6.54
CA ALA A 398 -10.54 -2.61 -7.30
C ALA A 398 -11.90 -2.94 -6.66
N PHE A 399 -12.29 -2.10 -5.70
CA PHE A 399 -13.64 -2.12 -5.12
C PHE A 399 -14.58 -1.26 -5.95
N ASP A 400 -15.61 -1.89 -6.51
CA ASP A 400 -16.68 -1.19 -7.23
C ASP A 400 -17.67 -0.53 -6.26
N ASP A 401 -17.90 -1.15 -5.09
CA ASP A 401 -18.77 -0.65 -4.03
C ASP A 401 -17.99 0.13 -2.96
N ILE A 402 -18.58 1.19 -2.41
CA ILE A 402 -18.04 1.93 -1.27
C ILE A 402 -18.20 1.16 0.03
N ASP A 403 -19.33 0.47 0.20
CA ASP A 403 -19.59 -0.28 1.41
C ASP A 403 -18.64 -1.47 1.52
N GLU A 404 -18.21 -2.03 0.39
CA GLU A 404 -17.20 -3.08 0.35
C GLU A 404 -15.80 -2.56 0.73
N LEU A 405 -15.41 -1.36 0.26
CA LEU A 405 -14.13 -0.77 0.65
C LEU A 405 -14.05 -0.57 2.17
N ASP A 406 -15.09 -0.03 2.79
CA ASP A 406 -15.14 0.27 4.23
C ASP A 406 -15.01 -1.01 5.09
N VAL A 407 -15.35 -2.19 4.55
CA VAL A 407 -15.14 -3.49 5.21
C VAL A 407 -13.65 -3.82 5.36
N TYR A 408 -12.81 -3.41 4.41
CA TYR A 408 -11.39 -3.71 4.38
C TYR A 408 -10.51 -2.52 4.77
N MET A 409 -10.99 -1.29 4.60
CA MET A 409 -10.30 -0.04 4.89
C MET A 409 -11.26 0.90 5.64
N PRO A 410 -11.43 0.72 6.96
CA PRO A 410 -12.48 1.39 7.72
C PRO A 410 -12.32 2.92 7.82
N ASP A 411 -11.10 3.43 7.65
CA ASP A 411 -10.81 4.87 7.55
C ASP A 411 -10.70 5.36 6.10
N ARG A 412 -11.07 4.49 5.15
CA ARG A 412 -11.03 4.68 3.70
C ARG A 412 -9.62 4.82 3.11
N LEU A 413 -8.59 4.42 3.85
CA LEU A 413 -7.20 4.50 3.42
C LEU A 413 -6.37 3.28 3.84
N HIS A 414 -6.36 2.96 5.13
CA HIS A 414 -5.51 1.92 5.70
C HIS A 414 -6.27 0.59 5.76
N PRO A 415 -5.68 -0.52 5.28
CA PRO A 415 -6.26 -1.83 5.48
C PRO A 415 -6.43 -2.15 6.97
N ASN A 416 -7.51 -2.83 7.32
CA ASN A 416 -7.65 -3.57 8.58
C ASN A 416 -7.09 -4.99 8.41
N ALA A 417 -7.17 -5.86 9.42
CA ALA A 417 -6.65 -7.23 9.36
C ALA A 417 -7.24 -8.04 8.20
N LYS A 418 -8.51 -7.82 7.83
CA LYS A 418 -9.11 -8.47 6.65
C LYS A 418 -8.47 -7.96 5.36
N GLY A 419 -8.26 -6.65 5.24
CA GLY A 419 -7.56 -6.05 4.09
C GLY A 419 -6.11 -6.54 3.98
N TYR A 420 -5.37 -6.57 5.08
CA TYR A 420 -4.02 -7.16 5.14
C TYR A 420 -4.01 -8.65 4.79
N LYS A 421 -5.05 -9.40 5.14
CA LYS A 421 -5.17 -10.81 4.74
C LYS A 421 -5.28 -10.93 3.21
N LEU A 422 -6.08 -10.08 2.56
CA LEU A 422 -6.16 -10.05 1.09
C LEU A 422 -4.82 -9.64 0.47
N TRP A 423 -4.15 -8.65 1.04
CA TRP A 423 -2.83 -8.23 0.56
C TRP A 423 -1.78 -9.34 0.70
N SER A 424 -1.75 -10.06 1.83
CA SER A 424 -0.81 -11.17 2.01
C SER A 424 -1.03 -12.31 1.01
N HIS A 425 -2.28 -12.61 0.63
CA HIS A 425 -2.56 -13.58 -0.43
C HIS A 425 -1.99 -13.13 -1.78
N CYS A 426 -2.15 -11.84 -2.12
CA CYS A 426 -1.58 -11.26 -3.33
C CYS A 426 -0.05 -11.31 -3.33
N LEU A 427 0.58 -10.91 -2.22
CA LEU A 427 2.03 -10.99 -2.04
C LEU A 427 2.54 -12.41 -2.22
N LYS A 428 1.88 -13.41 -1.63
CA LYS A 428 2.23 -14.84 -1.78
C LYS A 428 2.23 -15.28 -3.25
N LYS A 429 1.23 -14.88 -4.05
CA LYS A 429 1.22 -15.16 -5.50
C LYS A 429 2.44 -14.56 -6.21
N GLY A 430 2.82 -13.33 -5.86
CA GLY A 430 4.03 -12.69 -6.38
C GLY A 430 5.30 -13.45 -6.00
N LEU A 431 5.42 -13.83 -4.73
CA LEU A 431 6.54 -14.61 -4.23
C LEU A 431 6.63 -15.97 -4.93
N ASP A 432 5.51 -16.66 -5.15
CA ASP A 432 5.49 -17.94 -5.87
C ASP A 432 6.05 -17.81 -7.29
N VAL A 433 5.76 -16.70 -7.99
CA VAL A 433 6.33 -16.44 -9.33
C VAL A 433 7.81 -16.09 -9.25
N ILE A 434 8.25 -15.28 -8.27
CA ILE A 434 9.69 -15.05 -8.06
C ILE A 434 10.43 -16.36 -7.80
N MET A 435 9.85 -17.27 -7.03
CA MET A 435 10.50 -18.53 -6.64
C MET A 435 10.33 -19.66 -7.67
N SER A 436 9.57 -19.43 -8.74
CA SER A 436 9.40 -20.42 -9.82
C SER A 436 10.70 -20.58 -10.62
N ARG A 437 11.04 -21.83 -10.98
CA ARG A 437 12.24 -22.17 -11.76
C ARG A 437 11.95 -22.14 -13.25
#